data_AF-A0A956GK32-F1
#
_entry.id   AF-A0A956GK32-F1
#
_cell.length_a   1.000
_cell.length_b   1.000
_cell.length_c   1.000
_cell.angle_alpha   90.00
_cell.angle_beta   90.00
_cell.angle_gamma   90.00
#
_symmetry.space_group_name_H-M   'P 1'
#
loop_
_entity.id
_entity.type
_entity.pdbx_description
1 polymer ?
#
loop_
_entity_poly.entity_id
_entity_poly.type
_entity_poly.pdbx_seq_one_letter_code
_entity_poly.pdbx_strand_id
1 'polypeptide(L)'
;SGQVYEPDGAGAWRRLAEGGVAGDVAGATLADGHLVVAGRAAPLYRRDHAIWYALRVGGSGRTRLGTGPAPAVAVGKAVHVDVGGTWKRVGALPDNATALWAQSATAVWAATDDGLYKLRGKRFERAGAAPTALAGDRPYAIDADAIRDLTRGRTIPLRLDGEPVTATAAASHGGGALHVVVATGAGALVLARVDGKQLARVDDLPVAGAPVAMAVDADGDVLIALADGTIALRRGDAWTTTAVTDALPAPPAGSPPARTR
;
A
#
# COMPACT_ATOMS: atom_id res chain seq x y z
N SER A 1 4.22 -7.93 16.92
CA SER A 1 4.83 -8.70 15.82
C SER A 1 3.90 -8.66 14.63
N GLY A 2 4.44 -8.60 13.42
CA GLY A 2 3.66 -8.62 12.18
C GLY A 2 3.03 -9.98 11.94
N GLN A 3 1.72 -10.01 11.75
CA GLN A 3 0.99 -11.21 11.34
C GLN A 3 0.52 -11.06 9.90
N VAL A 4 0.39 -12.18 9.18
CA VAL A 4 -0.14 -12.20 7.82
C VAL A 4 -1.42 -13.02 7.82
N TYR A 5 -2.45 -12.42 7.25
CA TYR A 5 -3.76 -13.02 7.05
C TYR A 5 -3.96 -13.21 5.55
N GLU A 6 -4.56 -14.33 5.19
CA GLU A 6 -4.87 -14.69 3.81
C GLU A 6 -6.36 -15.01 3.69
N PRO A 7 -6.98 -14.72 2.53
CA PRO A 7 -8.36 -15.10 2.30
C PRO A 7 -8.48 -16.63 2.29
N ASP A 8 -9.50 -17.16 2.93
CA ASP A 8 -9.75 -18.60 2.99
C ASP A 8 -10.52 -19.16 1.79
N GLY A 9 -10.92 -18.29 0.85
CA GLY A 9 -11.75 -18.62 -0.30
C GLY A 9 -13.27 -18.63 -0.02
N ALA A 10 -13.68 -18.63 1.25
CA ALA A 10 -15.08 -18.54 1.69
C ALA A 10 -15.47 -17.11 2.13
N GLY A 11 -14.54 -16.16 2.07
CA GLY A 11 -14.76 -14.75 2.41
C GLY A 11 -14.27 -14.36 3.81
N ALA A 12 -13.68 -15.28 4.56
CA ALA A 12 -12.99 -14.97 5.80
C ALA A 12 -11.49 -14.72 5.56
N TRP A 13 -10.87 -13.98 6.48
CA TRP A 13 -9.44 -13.73 6.49
C TRP A 13 -8.83 -14.39 7.70
N ARG A 14 -7.94 -15.35 7.48
CA ARG A 14 -7.37 -16.19 8.53
C ARG A 14 -5.86 -16.16 8.51
N ARG A 15 -5.27 -16.34 9.69
CA ARG A 15 -3.83 -16.54 9.84
C ARG A 15 -3.48 -17.98 9.48
N LEU A 16 -2.64 -18.20 8.47
CA LEU A 16 -2.32 -19.56 7.99
C LEU A 16 -1.08 -20.20 8.64
N ALA A 17 -0.23 -19.41 9.29
CA ALA A 17 1.01 -19.91 9.86
C ALA A 17 1.31 -19.28 11.22
N GLU A 18 1.92 -20.09 12.09
CA GLU A 18 2.65 -19.60 13.24
C GLU A 18 3.92 -18.86 12.79
N GLY A 19 4.43 -17.99 13.65
CA GLY A 19 5.51 -17.09 13.29
C GLY A 19 5.00 -15.81 12.63
N GLY A 20 5.91 -14.85 12.53
CA GLY A 20 5.61 -13.50 12.09
C GLY A 20 6.89 -12.68 12.08
N VAL A 21 6.78 -11.45 11.59
CA VAL A 21 7.92 -10.55 11.57
C VAL A 21 8.16 -10.04 12.99
N ALA A 22 9.40 -10.06 13.47
CA ALA A 22 9.78 -9.67 14.83
C ALA A 22 9.72 -8.14 15.09
N GLY A 23 8.83 -7.42 14.40
CA GLY A 23 8.64 -5.99 14.53
C GLY A 23 7.24 -5.55 14.09
N ASP A 24 6.94 -4.27 14.36
CA ASP A 24 5.73 -3.62 13.86
C ASP A 24 5.83 -3.44 12.35
N VAL A 25 4.87 -4.02 11.64
CA VAL A 25 4.78 -3.92 10.18
C VAL A 25 4.31 -2.51 9.82
N ALA A 26 5.11 -1.82 9.01
CA ALA A 26 4.78 -0.49 8.49
C ALA A 26 4.20 -0.55 7.07
N GLY A 27 4.35 -1.69 6.38
CA GLY A 27 3.75 -1.93 5.07
C GLY A 27 4.21 -3.25 4.44
N ALA A 28 3.60 -3.58 3.32
CA ALA A 28 3.96 -4.73 2.51
C ALA A 28 3.84 -4.42 1.01
N THR A 29 4.56 -5.18 0.18
CA THR A 29 4.49 -5.12 -1.29
C THR A 29 4.82 -6.48 -1.89
N LEU A 30 4.50 -6.70 -3.16
CA LEU A 30 4.95 -7.87 -3.91
C LEU A 30 6.19 -7.50 -4.70
N ALA A 31 7.28 -8.26 -4.54
CA ALA A 31 8.51 -8.11 -5.32
C ALA A 31 8.95 -9.46 -5.88
N ASP A 32 9.09 -9.54 -7.20
CA ASP A 32 9.44 -10.78 -7.91
C ASP A 32 8.54 -11.97 -7.52
N GLY A 33 7.23 -11.71 -7.39
CA GLY A 33 6.25 -12.72 -6.97
C GLY A 33 6.24 -13.06 -5.47
N HIS A 34 7.14 -12.47 -4.68
CA HIS A 34 7.22 -12.72 -3.24
C HIS A 34 6.62 -11.57 -2.42
N LEU A 35 5.95 -11.91 -1.32
CA LEU A 35 5.53 -10.92 -0.33
C LEU A 35 6.76 -10.38 0.42
N VAL A 36 6.98 -9.08 0.33
CA VAL A 36 8.00 -8.36 1.07
C VAL A 36 7.34 -7.43 2.08
N VAL A 37 7.78 -7.51 3.33
CA VAL A 37 7.26 -6.72 4.45
C VAL A 37 8.35 -5.84 5.01
N ALA A 38 8.01 -4.59 5.30
CA ALA A 38 8.87 -3.65 6.00
C ALA A 38 8.36 -3.43 7.42
N GLY A 39 9.29 -3.47 8.38
CA GLY A 39 9.02 -2.96 9.72
C GLY A 39 9.07 -1.43 9.78
N ARG A 40 9.16 -0.87 10.99
CA ARG A 40 9.52 0.54 11.21
C ARG A 40 11.00 0.86 10.94
N ALA A 41 11.85 -0.17 10.96
CA ALA A 41 13.26 -0.08 10.62
C ALA A 41 13.71 -1.35 9.87
N ALA A 42 14.87 -1.27 9.22
CA ALA A 42 15.53 -2.42 8.58
C ALA A 42 15.86 -3.54 9.62
N PRO A 43 15.92 -4.82 9.21
CA PRO A 43 15.83 -5.33 7.84
C PRO A 43 14.40 -5.38 7.28
N LEU A 44 14.30 -5.62 5.96
CA LEU A 44 13.05 -6.08 5.36
C LEU A 44 12.91 -7.59 5.54
N TYR A 45 11.73 -8.13 5.29
CA TYR A 45 11.47 -9.56 5.37
C TYR A 45 10.75 -10.03 4.11
N ARG A 46 11.28 -11.07 3.46
CA ARG A 46 10.64 -11.74 2.34
C ARG A 46 9.98 -13.01 2.83
N ARG A 47 8.73 -13.24 2.44
CA ARG A 47 8.07 -14.52 2.60
C ARG A 47 8.31 -15.36 1.35
N ASP A 48 8.83 -16.55 1.57
CA ASP A 48 8.90 -17.59 0.56
C ASP A 48 8.18 -18.82 1.14
N HIS A 49 7.02 -19.13 0.55
CA HIS A 49 6.05 -20.08 1.08
C HIS A 49 5.66 -19.76 2.54
N ALA A 50 6.01 -20.62 3.49
CA ALA A 50 5.72 -20.45 4.92
C ALA A 50 6.88 -19.84 5.71
N ILE A 51 8.02 -19.55 5.07
CA ILE A 51 9.26 -19.15 5.74
C ILE A 51 9.55 -17.68 5.50
N TRP A 52 9.97 -16.98 6.56
CA TRP A 52 10.43 -15.60 6.50
C TRP A 52 11.95 -15.51 6.43
N TYR A 53 12.45 -14.74 5.47
CA TYR A 53 13.87 -14.46 5.26
C TYR A 53 14.14 -12.97 5.47
N ALA A 54 15.10 -12.64 6.34
CA ALA A 54 15.55 -11.26 6.48
C ALA A 54 16.30 -10.82 5.21
N LEU A 55 15.83 -9.75 4.57
CA LEU A 55 16.46 -9.12 3.41
C LEU A 55 17.30 -7.92 3.86
N ARG A 56 18.58 -7.94 3.49
CA ARG A 56 19.50 -6.82 3.70
C ARG A 56 19.51 -5.93 2.46
N VAL A 57 18.80 -4.81 2.54
CA VAL A 57 18.77 -3.80 1.46
C VAL A 57 19.94 -2.80 1.56
N GLY A 58 20.72 -2.87 2.64
CA GLY A 58 21.81 -1.95 2.97
C GLY A 58 21.35 -0.77 3.84
N GLY A 59 22.26 -0.26 4.67
CA GLY A 59 22.01 0.86 5.58
C GLY A 59 21.24 0.50 6.85
N SER A 60 20.97 1.53 7.66
CA SER A 60 20.14 1.49 8.86
C SER A 60 19.25 2.73 8.89
N GLY A 61 18.11 2.65 9.57
CA GLY A 61 17.18 3.76 9.73
C GLY A 61 15.73 3.37 9.53
N ARG A 62 14.85 4.38 9.56
CA ARG A 62 13.41 4.22 9.34
C ARG A 62 13.15 3.69 7.93
N THR A 63 12.26 2.72 7.82
CA THR A 63 11.84 2.14 6.56
C THR A 63 10.53 2.76 6.07
N ARG A 64 10.45 3.07 4.77
CA ARG A 64 9.22 3.48 4.09
C ARG A 64 9.10 2.71 2.78
N LEU A 65 8.11 1.82 2.67
CA LEU A 65 7.80 1.18 1.41
C LEU A 65 7.18 2.17 0.44
N GLY A 66 7.53 2.03 -0.83
CA GLY A 66 6.95 2.78 -1.91
C GLY A 66 5.66 2.16 -2.42
N THR A 67 4.82 3.01 -2.97
CA THR A 67 3.69 2.63 -3.80
C THR A 67 4.10 2.60 -5.27
N GLY A 68 3.19 2.16 -6.15
CA GLY A 68 3.42 2.12 -7.59
C GLY A 68 3.86 0.76 -8.12
N PRO A 69 4.05 0.64 -9.45
CA PRO A 69 4.24 -0.64 -10.11
C PRO A 69 5.57 -1.33 -9.79
N ALA A 70 6.62 -0.58 -9.43
CA ALA A 70 7.91 -1.14 -9.07
C ALA A 70 8.08 -1.15 -7.55
N PRO A 71 8.44 -2.29 -6.94
CA PRO A 71 8.69 -2.36 -5.51
C PRO A 71 9.85 -1.45 -5.13
N ALA A 72 9.63 -0.57 -4.17
CA ALA A 72 10.63 0.39 -3.72
C ALA A 72 10.61 0.52 -2.20
N VAL A 73 11.75 0.90 -1.63
CA VAL A 73 11.90 1.16 -0.20
C VAL A 73 12.90 2.29 0.04
N ALA A 74 12.57 3.19 0.95
CA ALA A 74 13.54 4.09 1.56
C ALA A 74 14.00 3.51 2.91
N VAL A 75 15.30 3.46 3.13
CA VAL A 75 15.94 3.10 4.42
C VAL A 75 16.75 4.30 4.87
N GLY A 76 16.24 5.02 5.89
CA GLY A 76 16.69 6.37 6.19
C GLY A 76 16.54 7.27 4.96
N LYS A 77 17.67 7.80 4.47
CA LYS A 77 17.71 8.65 3.27
C LYS A 77 17.94 7.88 1.97
N ALA A 78 18.37 6.61 2.04
CA ALA A 78 18.74 5.84 0.86
C ALA A 78 17.50 5.19 0.22
N VAL A 79 17.30 5.41 -1.08
CA VAL A 79 16.17 4.83 -1.82
C VAL A 79 16.66 3.65 -2.64
N HIS A 80 15.94 2.53 -2.53
CA HIS A 80 16.19 1.29 -3.24
C HIS A 80 14.96 0.89 -4.04
N VAL A 81 15.16 0.31 -5.22
CA VAL A 81 14.11 -0.23 -6.08
C VAL A 81 14.49 -1.67 -6.43
N ASP A 82 13.52 -2.58 -6.37
CA ASP A 82 13.71 -3.95 -6.83
C ASP A 82 13.85 -3.98 -8.36
N VAL A 83 14.92 -4.62 -8.84
CA VAL A 83 15.20 -4.78 -10.26
C VAL A 83 15.50 -6.24 -10.52
N GLY A 84 14.43 -7.00 -10.78
CA GLY A 84 14.50 -8.45 -11.02
C GLY A 84 14.98 -9.21 -9.79
N GLY A 85 14.34 -8.98 -8.63
CA GLY A 85 14.69 -9.63 -7.37
C GLY A 85 15.94 -9.08 -6.68
N THR A 86 16.60 -8.08 -7.28
CA THR A 86 17.75 -7.40 -6.70
C THR A 86 17.40 -5.96 -6.33
N TRP A 87 17.49 -5.64 -5.04
CA TRP A 87 17.32 -4.27 -4.55
C TRP A 87 18.52 -3.40 -4.89
N LYS A 88 18.32 -2.44 -5.80
CA LYS A 88 19.36 -1.50 -6.23
C LYS A 88 19.15 -0.13 -5.59
N ARG A 89 20.20 0.43 -5.01
CA ARG A 89 20.18 1.82 -4.55
C ARG A 89 20.15 2.77 -5.76
N VAL A 90 19.14 3.61 -5.84
CA VAL A 90 18.92 4.54 -6.97
C VAL A 90 19.30 5.98 -6.65
N GLY A 91 19.33 6.34 -5.37
CA GLY A 91 19.69 7.69 -4.93
C GLY A 91 19.63 7.85 -3.41
N ALA A 92 19.78 9.10 -2.97
CA ALA A 92 19.57 9.50 -1.60
C ALA A 92 18.74 10.80 -1.55
N LEU A 93 17.79 10.86 -0.64
CA LEU A 93 16.96 12.02 -0.35
C LEU A 93 17.70 12.98 0.61
N PRO A 94 17.31 14.27 0.65
CA PRO A 94 17.86 15.20 1.65
C PRO A 94 17.44 14.83 3.08
N ASP A 95 16.28 14.19 3.25
CA ASP A 95 15.77 13.69 4.53
C ASP A 95 15.03 12.35 4.38
N ASN A 96 14.47 11.80 5.47
CA ASN A 96 13.69 10.58 5.48
C ASN A 96 12.42 10.73 4.63
N ALA A 97 12.09 9.67 3.89
CA ALA A 97 10.89 9.66 3.07
C ALA A 97 9.61 9.57 3.93
N THR A 98 8.67 10.47 3.69
CA THR A 98 7.29 10.40 4.21
C THR A 98 6.36 9.68 3.23
N ALA A 99 6.66 9.73 1.94
CA ALA A 99 6.02 8.93 0.90
C ALA A 99 7.05 8.53 -0.17
N LEU A 100 6.85 7.39 -0.81
CA LEU A 100 7.71 6.89 -1.87
C LEU A 100 6.82 6.28 -2.96
N TRP A 101 7.17 6.50 -4.22
CA TRP A 101 6.52 5.90 -5.36
C TRP A 101 7.55 5.53 -6.42
N ALA A 102 7.41 4.37 -7.06
CA ALA A 102 8.28 3.99 -8.17
C ALA A 102 7.53 3.23 -9.27
N GLN A 103 7.85 3.57 -10.52
CA GLN A 103 7.49 2.77 -11.70
C GLN A 103 8.69 1.97 -12.23
N SER A 104 9.91 2.44 -11.96
CA SER A 104 11.16 1.75 -12.31
C SER A 104 12.31 2.32 -11.48
N ALA A 105 13.51 1.77 -11.63
CA ALA A 105 14.71 2.30 -10.98
C ALA A 105 15.11 3.72 -11.42
N THR A 106 14.53 4.24 -12.51
CA THR A 106 14.80 5.60 -13.03
C THR A 106 13.60 6.54 -12.94
N ALA A 107 12.41 6.00 -12.63
CA ALA A 107 11.17 6.75 -12.49
C ALA A 107 10.66 6.64 -11.05
N VAL A 108 11.27 7.44 -10.16
CA VAL A 108 11.01 7.43 -8.72
C VAL A 108 10.62 8.84 -8.25
N TRP A 109 9.57 8.88 -7.44
CA TRP A 109 9.13 10.08 -6.73
C TRP A 109 9.15 9.80 -5.23
N ALA A 110 9.50 10.81 -4.44
CA ALA A 110 9.47 10.68 -2.99
C ALA A 110 9.09 12.01 -2.36
N ALA A 111 8.33 11.96 -1.27
CA ALA A 111 8.10 13.11 -0.41
C ALA A 111 8.99 13.00 0.83
N THR A 112 9.49 14.13 1.29
CA THR A 112 10.03 14.33 2.65
C THR A 112 9.20 15.43 3.32
N ASP A 113 9.49 15.78 4.58
CA ASP A 113 8.82 16.92 5.24
C ASP A 113 9.07 18.26 4.51
N ASP A 114 10.20 18.39 3.79
CA ASP A 114 10.60 19.62 3.08
C ASP A 114 10.04 19.76 1.66
N GLY A 115 9.55 18.68 1.06
CA GLY A 115 9.04 18.75 -0.31
C GLY A 115 8.85 17.42 -1.02
N LEU A 116 8.32 17.55 -2.25
CA LEU A 116 8.27 16.48 -3.23
C LEU A 116 9.55 16.49 -4.06
N TYR A 117 10.12 15.31 -4.30
CA TYR A 117 11.35 15.10 -5.06
C TYR A 117 11.14 14.08 -6.17
N LYS A 118 11.82 14.30 -7.30
CA LYS A 118 11.88 13.37 -8.43
C LYS A 118 13.31 12.92 -8.68
N LEU A 119 13.51 11.63 -8.93
CA LEU A 119 14.80 11.11 -9.34
C LEU A 119 15.14 11.60 -10.77
N ARG A 120 16.30 12.24 -10.91
CA ARG A 120 16.91 12.66 -12.18
C ARG A 120 18.34 12.12 -12.23
N GLY A 121 18.56 11.12 -13.08
CA GLY A 121 19.81 10.37 -13.09
C GLY A 121 20.01 9.64 -11.76
N LYS A 122 20.97 10.10 -10.95
CA LYS A 122 21.30 9.53 -9.62
C LYS A 122 20.97 10.46 -8.45
N ARG A 123 20.29 11.59 -8.70
CA ARG A 123 20.00 12.62 -7.69
C ARG A 123 18.51 12.89 -7.61
N PHE A 124 18.03 13.16 -6.39
CA PHE A 124 16.67 13.62 -6.18
C PHE A 124 16.63 15.15 -6.26
N GLU A 125 15.84 15.65 -7.19
CA GLU A 125 15.63 17.09 -7.40
C GLU A 125 14.26 17.49 -6.88
N ARG A 126 14.17 18.64 -6.20
CA ARG A 126 12.92 19.15 -5.65
C ARG A 126 11.98 19.53 -6.79
N ALA A 127 10.75 19.03 -6.74
CA ALA A 127 9.72 19.18 -7.76
C ALA A 127 8.46 19.91 -7.26
N GLY A 128 8.32 20.13 -5.95
CA GLY A 128 7.20 20.89 -5.39
C GLY A 128 7.07 20.75 -3.87
N ALA A 129 5.91 21.16 -3.35
CA ALA A 129 5.53 20.94 -1.95
C ALA A 129 5.26 19.45 -1.67
N ALA A 130 5.49 19.05 -0.42
CA ALA A 130 5.30 17.68 0.04
C ALA A 130 3.80 17.32 0.04
N PRO A 131 3.37 16.28 -0.69
CA PRO A 131 2.02 15.74 -0.55
C PRO A 131 1.88 14.90 0.71
N THR A 132 0.65 14.65 1.11
CA THR A 132 0.32 13.72 2.20
C THR A 132 0.61 12.28 1.80
N ALA A 133 0.36 11.92 0.54
CA ALA A 133 0.63 10.57 0.03
C ALA A 133 1.00 10.56 -1.46
N LEU A 134 1.60 9.45 -1.88
CA LEU A 134 1.82 9.08 -3.29
C LEU A 134 1.12 7.75 -3.57
N ALA A 135 0.41 7.63 -4.69
CA ALA A 135 -0.35 6.42 -5.02
C ALA A 135 -0.54 6.21 -6.53
N GLY A 136 -1.05 5.02 -6.89
CA GLY A 136 -1.46 4.63 -8.24
C GLY A 136 -0.34 4.02 -9.10
N ASP A 137 -0.69 3.58 -10.32
CA ASP A 137 0.25 3.05 -11.32
C ASP A 137 0.97 4.16 -12.09
N ARG A 138 0.41 5.36 -12.00
CA ARG A 138 1.03 6.61 -12.39
C ARG A 138 1.23 7.43 -11.11
N PRO A 139 2.23 8.31 -11.07
CA PRO A 139 2.56 9.04 -9.86
C PRO A 139 1.49 10.10 -9.58
N TYR A 140 0.54 9.78 -8.71
CA TYR A 140 -0.40 10.74 -8.16
C TYR A 140 0.11 11.24 -6.81
N ALA A 141 0.18 12.56 -6.65
CA ALA A 141 0.33 13.20 -5.35
C ALA A 141 -1.04 13.52 -4.78
N ILE A 142 -1.27 13.14 -3.52
CA ILE A 142 -2.52 13.38 -2.81
C ILE A 142 -2.21 14.43 -1.74
N ASP A 143 -2.80 15.61 -1.90
CA ASP A 143 -2.73 16.73 -0.97
C ASP A 143 -4.04 16.81 -0.17
N ALA A 144 -4.16 17.80 0.72
CA ALA A 144 -5.35 17.94 1.57
C ALA A 144 -6.62 18.31 0.78
N ASP A 145 -6.48 19.03 -0.33
CA ASP A 145 -7.57 19.63 -1.11
C ASP A 145 -7.56 19.22 -2.59
N ALA A 146 -6.54 18.48 -3.05
CA ALA A 146 -6.40 18.10 -4.45
C ALA A 146 -5.60 16.82 -4.66
N ILE A 147 -5.79 16.21 -5.83
CA ILE A 147 -4.96 15.15 -6.39
C ILE A 147 -4.22 15.71 -7.59
N ARG A 148 -2.89 15.59 -7.61
CA ARG A 148 -2.03 16.00 -8.73
C ARG A 148 -1.53 14.79 -9.50
N ASP A 149 -1.87 14.71 -10.79
CA ASP A 149 -1.24 13.80 -11.76
C ASP A 149 0.15 14.33 -12.10
N LEU A 150 1.19 13.79 -11.48
CA LEU A 150 2.57 14.29 -11.62
C LEU A 150 3.17 14.01 -13.00
N THR A 151 2.57 13.10 -13.78
CA THR A 151 2.97 12.85 -15.17
C THR A 151 2.37 13.90 -16.10
N ARG A 152 1.09 14.24 -15.91
CA ARG A 152 0.36 15.16 -16.80
C ARG A 152 0.36 16.61 -16.33
N GLY A 153 0.87 16.90 -15.13
CA GLY A 153 0.82 18.23 -14.52
C GLY A 153 -0.60 18.72 -14.25
N ARG A 154 -1.55 17.79 -14.04
CA ARG A 154 -2.98 18.08 -13.89
C ARG A 154 -3.38 18.02 -12.43
N THR A 155 -4.09 19.03 -11.96
CA THR A 155 -4.71 19.06 -10.63
C THR A 155 -6.19 18.72 -10.74
N ILE A 156 -6.64 17.84 -9.85
CA ILE A 156 -8.04 17.41 -9.69
C ILE A 156 -8.46 17.85 -8.29
N PRO A 157 -9.43 18.76 -8.15
CA PRO A 157 -9.90 19.16 -6.83
C PRO A 157 -10.54 17.97 -6.10
N LEU A 158 -10.31 17.85 -4.79
CA LEU A 158 -11.00 16.88 -3.94
C LEU A 158 -12.41 17.40 -3.64
N ARG A 159 -13.27 17.31 -4.66
CA ARG A 159 -14.71 17.55 -4.54
C ARG A 159 -15.48 16.37 -5.11
N LEU A 160 -16.54 15.97 -4.42
CA LEU A 160 -17.47 14.94 -4.86
C LEU A 160 -18.88 15.52 -4.83
N ASP A 161 -19.60 15.41 -5.95
CA ASP A 161 -20.95 15.97 -6.12
C ASP A 161 -21.03 17.48 -5.78
N GLY A 162 -19.93 18.19 -6.05
CA GLY A 162 -19.82 19.62 -5.77
C GLY A 162 -19.38 19.95 -4.35
N GLU A 163 -19.29 19.00 -3.42
CA GLU A 163 -18.90 19.23 -2.02
C GLU A 163 -17.42 18.90 -1.75
N PRO A 164 -16.72 19.61 -0.84
CA PRO A 164 -15.35 19.27 -0.47
C PRO A 164 -15.29 17.94 0.27
N VAL A 165 -14.25 17.14 -0.03
CA VAL A 165 -14.00 15.84 0.60
C VAL A 165 -12.53 15.68 0.96
N THR A 166 -12.22 14.77 1.88
CA THR A 166 -10.84 14.44 2.27
C THR A 166 -10.47 13.06 1.76
N ALA A 167 -9.37 12.92 1.02
CA ALA A 167 -8.87 11.60 0.62
C ALA A 167 -8.24 10.86 1.80
N THR A 168 -8.63 9.61 2.03
CA THR A 168 -8.14 8.79 3.16
C THR A 168 -7.30 7.60 2.71
N ALA A 169 -7.59 7.04 1.53
CA ALA A 169 -6.81 5.97 0.91
C ALA A 169 -6.92 6.05 -0.61
N ALA A 170 -5.92 5.55 -1.33
CA ALA A 170 -5.96 5.51 -2.79
C ALA A 170 -5.10 4.38 -3.35
N ALA A 171 -5.57 3.80 -4.45
CA ALA A 171 -4.86 2.77 -5.20
C ALA A 171 -5.35 2.72 -6.65
N SER A 172 -4.57 2.09 -7.51
CA SER A 172 -4.99 1.69 -8.85
C SER A 172 -4.28 0.40 -9.25
N HIS A 173 -4.71 -0.20 -10.34
CA HIS A 173 -4.07 -1.35 -10.94
C HIS A 173 -3.95 -1.20 -12.47
N GLY A 174 -2.86 -1.74 -13.03
CA GLY A 174 -2.73 -1.97 -14.48
C GLY A 174 -2.75 -0.72 -15.35
N GLY A 175 -2.43 0.45 -14.81
CA GLY A 175 -2.53 1.73 -15.54
C GLY A 175 -3.94 2.30 -15.58
N GLY A 176 -4.87 1.70 -14.83
CA GLY A 176 -6.25 2.14 -14.67
C GLY A 176 -6.39 3.51 -14.03
N ALA A 177 -7.64 3.91 -13.83
CA ALA A 177 -7.96 5.12 -13.09
C ALA A 177 -7.61 4.95 -11.60
N LEU A 178 -7.18 6.05 -10.97
CA LEU A 178 -6.97 6.09 -9.53
C LEU A 178 -8.32 6.00 -8.83
N HIS A 179 -8.50 4.97 -8.00
CA HIS A 179 -9.60 4.91 -7.04
C HIS A 179 -9.13 5.53 -5.73
N VAL A 180 -10.06 6.19 -5.05
CA VAL A 180 -9.80 6.94 -3.82
C VAL A 180 -10.97 6.72 -2.88
N VAL A 181 -10.68 6.36 -1.63
CA VAL A 181 -11.68 6.47 -0.55
C VAL A 181 -11.62 7.90 -0.04
N VAL A 182 -12.78 8.55 0.00
CA VAL A 182 -12.93 9.91 0.49
C VAL A 182 -13.89 9.96 1.67
N ALA A 183 -13.61 10.82 2.63
CA ALA A 183 -14.53 11.18 3.71
C ALA A 183 -15.25 12.49 3.36
N THR A 184 -16.57 12.47 3.45
CA THR A 184 -17.42 13.66 3.29
C THR A 184 -17.40 14.53 4.56
N GLY A 185 -17.90 15.76 4.48
CA GLY A 185 -18.06 16.63 5.65
C GLY A 185 -18.96 16.05 6.75
N ALA A 186 -19.85 15.11 6.41
CA ALA A 186 -20.68 14.38 7.37
C ALA A 186 -19.99 13.12 7.96
N GLY A 187 -18.76 12.83 7.56
CA GLY A 187 -18.00 11.66 7.99
C GLY A 187 -18.34 10.35 7.25
N ALA A 188 -19.28 10.37 6.29
CA ALA A 188 -19.55 9.22 5.44
C ALA A 188 -18.36 8.94 4.51
N LEU A 189 -18.02 7.66 4.33
CA LEU A 189 -16.97 7.22 3.43
C LEU A 189 -17.56 6.84 2.06
N VAL A 190 -16.90 7.29 1.00
CA VAL A 190 -17.32 7.05 -0.38
C VAL A 190 -16.14 6.55 -1.20
N LEU A 191 -16.37 5.52 -2.02
CA LEU A 191 -15.44 5.10 -3.04
C LEU A 191 -15.64 6.00 -4.25
N ALA A 192 -14.61 6.73 -4.62
CA ALA A 192 -14.58 7.58 -5.79
C ALA A 192 -13.48 7.14 -6.75
N ARG A 193 -13.58 7.60 -7.99
CA ARG A 193 -12.60 7.36 -9.04
C ARG A 193 -12.23 8.66 -9.72
N VAL A 194 -10.95 8.86 -10.01
CA VAL A 194 -10.50 9.96 -10.85
C VAL A 194 -11.00 9.73 -12.28
N ASP A 195 -11.89 10.59 -12.74
CA ASP A 195 -12.41 10.60 -14.11
C ASP A 195 -12.15 11.96 -14.76
N GLY A 196 -11.26 11.98 -15.76
CA GLY A 196 -10.83 13.23 -16.36
C GLY A 196 -10.28 14.21 -15.31
N LYS A 197 -10.94 15.35 -15.14
CA LYS A 197 -10.54 16.46 -14.25
C LYS A 197 -11.31 16.49 -12.92
N GLN A 198 -12.09 15.46 -12.62
CA GLN A 198 -12.97 15.42 -11.45
C GLN A 198 -12.93 14.05 -10.75
N LEU A 199 -13.51 13.99 -9.56
CA LEU A 199 -13.87 12.72 -8.93
C LEU A 199 -15.28 12.34 -9.36
N ALA A 200 -15.46 11.09 -9.77
CA ALA A 200 -16.76 10.48 -9.97
C ALA A 200 -17.04 9.53 -8.80
N ARG A 201 -18.26 9.61 -8.24
CA ARG A 201 -18.73 8.65 -7.24
C ARG A 201 -18.82 7.27 -7.89
N VAL A 202 -18.26 6.26 -7.21
CA VAL A 202 -18.41 4.86 -7.60
C VAL A 202 -19.47 4.21 -6.71
N ASP A 203 -19.30 4.32 -5.39
CA ASP A 203 -20.18 3.65 -4.43
C ASP A 203 -20.03 4.21 -3.01
N ASP A 204 -21.01 3.99 -2.15
CA ASP A 204 -20.93 4.31 -0.72
C ASP A 204 -20.33 3.12 0.03
N LEU A 205 -19.39 3.36 0.96
CA LEU A 205 -18.82 2.26 1.74
C LEU A 205 -19.82 1.80 2.79
N PRO A 206 -20.10 0.48 2.92
CA PRO A 206 -21.01 -0.05 3.94
C PRO A 206 -20.34 -0.16 5.32
N VAL A 207 -19.32 0.64 5.59
CA VAL A 207 -18.49 0.60 6.80
C VAL A 207 -18.19 2.01 7.29
N ALA A 208 -18.03 2.12 8.60
CA ALA A 208 -17.47 3.31 9.26
C ALA A 208 -16.07 2.99 9.77
N GLY A 209 -15.28 4.02 10.08
CA GLY A 209 -13.93 3.89 10.62
C GLY A 209 -12.89 4.60 9.75
N ALA A 210 -11.61 4.49 10.12
CA ALA A 210 -10.52 5.10 9.37
C ALA A 210 -9.91 4.07 8.41
N PRO A 211 -9.98 4.27 7.08
CA PRO A 211 -9.25 3.45 6.12
C PRO A 211 -7.73 3.59 6.36
N VAL A 212 -7.03 2.46 6.44
CA VAL A 212 -5.57 2.43 6.65
C VAL A 212 -4.81 1.90 5.44
N ALA A 213 -5.49 1.13 4.59
CA ALA A 213 -4.94 0.63 3.33
C ALA A 213 -6.05 0.36 2.32
N MET A 214 -5.67 0.40 1.05
CA MET A 214 -6.55 0.08 -0.06
C MET A 214 -5.76 -0.61 -1.16
N ALA A 215 -6.39 -1.57 -1.82
CA ALA A 215 -5.89 -2.21 -3.02
C ALA A 215 -6.99 -2.28 -4.07
N VAL A 216 -6.58 -2.25 -5.34
CA VAL A 216 -7.44 -2.49 -6.50
C VAL A 216 -6.74 -3.58 -7.32
N ASP A 217 -7.50 -4.52 -7.87
CA ASP A 217 -6.96 -5.55 -8.75
C ASP A 217 -7.26 -5.28 -10.25
N ALA A 218 -6.92 -6.24 -11.10
CA ALA A 218 -7.09 -6.13 -12.55
C ALA A 218 -8.54 -6.10 -13.00
N ASP A 219 -9.44 -6.71 -12.23
CA ASP A 219 -10.87 -6.75 -12.52
C ASP A 219 -11.59 -5.50 -11.99
N GLY A 220 -10.89 -4.68 -11.20
CA GLY A 220 -11.42 -3.49 -10.57
C GLY A 220 -12.08 -3.76 -9.22
N ASP A 221 -11.90 -4.96 -8.67
CA ASP A 221 -12.32 -5.26 -7.32
C ASP A 221 -11.48 -4.43 -6.33
N VAL A 222 -12.13 -3.99 -5.26
CA VAL A 222 -11.55 -3.05 -4.29
C VAL A 222 -11.54 -3.66 -2.92
N LEU A 223 -10.36 -3.74 -2.31
CA LEU A 223 -10.18 -4.13 -0.92
C LEU A 223 -9.78 -2.91 -0.09
N ILE A 224 -10.46 -2.70 1.03
CA ILE A 224 -10.20 -1.61 1.98
C ILE A 224 -10.02 -2.24 3.36
N ALA A 225 -8.88 -1.94 3.99
CA ALA A 225 -8.63 -2.31 5.38
C ALA A 225 -8.85 -1.09 6.27
N LEU A 226 -9.55 -1.30 7.38
CA LEU A 226 -9.86 -0.27 8.37
C LEU A 226 -9.02 -0.45 9.64
N ALA A 227 -8.85 0.65 10.39
CA ALA A 227 -8.03 0.68 11.61
C ALA A 227 -8.55 -0.23 12.74
N ASP A 228 -9.84 -0.60 12.70
CA ASP A 228 -10.48 -1.49 13.67
C ASP A 228 -10.33 -2.99 13.32
N GLY A 229 -9.63 -3.31 12.23
CA GLY A 229 -9.46 -4.69 11.74
C GLY A 229 -10.57 -5.17 10.81
N THR A 230 -11.53 -4.32 10.44
CA THR A 230 -12.52 -4.64 9.41
C THR A 230 -11.89 -4.62 8.02
N ILE A 231 -12.25 -5.57 7.17
CA ILE A 231 -11.96 -5.60 5.74
C ILE A 231 -13.28 -5.44 4.98
N ALA A 232 -13.37 -4.41 4.13
CA ALA A 232 -14.44 -4.24 3.16
C ALA A 232 -13.93 -4.63 1.77
N LEU A 233 -14.64 -5.52 1.09
CA LEU A 233 -14.29 -6.00 -0.24
C LEU A 233 -15.47 -5.75 -1.19
N ARG A 234 -15.21 -4.99 -2.25
CA ARG A 234 -16.14 -4.79 -3.37
C ARG A 234 -15.76 -5.74 -4.49
N ARG A 235 -16.69 -6.59 -4.92
CA ARG A 235 -16.58 -7.41 -6.14
C ARG A 235 -17.72 -7.10 -7.09
N GLY A 236 -17.41 -6.62 -8.30
CA GLY A 236 -18.44 -6.04 -9.15
C GLY A 236 -19.19 -4.94 -8.38
N ASP A 237 -20.52 -5.02 -8.26
CA ASP A 237 -21.34 -4.03 -7.53
C ASP A 237 -21.74 -4.47 -6.10
N ALA A 238 -21.15 -5.56 -5.59
CA ALA A 238 -21.47 -6.09 -4.29
C ALA A 238 -20.35 -5.84 -3.27
N TRP A 239 -20.73 -5.41 -2.07
CA TRP A 239 -19.82 -5.34 -0.94
C TRP A 239 -19.97 -6.52 0.00
N THR A 240 -18.85 -6.97 0.54
CA THR A 240 -18.79 -7.84 1.72
C THR A 240 -17.90 -7.20 2.78
N THR A 241 -18.21 -7.48 4.04
CA THR A 241 -17.46 -6.97 5.19
C THR A 241 -17.14 -8.13 6.12
N THR A 242 -15.88 -8.26 6.49
CA THR A 242 -15.39 -9.31 7.38
C THR A 242 -14.46 -8.69 8.41
N ALA A 243 -14.62 -9.07 9.68
CA ALA A 243 -13.61 -8.79 10.70
C ALA A 243 -12.46 -9.79 10.55
N VAL A 244 -11.22 -9.32 10.66
CA VAL A 244 -10.06 -10.22 10.72
C VAL A 244 -10.13 -11.02 12.03
N THR A 245 -10.00 -12.35 11.94
CA THR A 245 -10.00 -13.22 13.12
C THR A 245 -8.58 -13.65 13.47
N ASP A 246 -8.16 -13.41 14.72
CA ASP A 246 -6.82 -13.73 15.23
C ASP A 246 -6.61 -15.21 15.56
N ALA A 247 -7.69 -15.98 15.67
CA ALA A 247 -7.61 -17.40 15.99
C ALA A 247 -6.90 -18.17 14.86
N LEU A 248 -5.82 -18.86 15.21
CA LEU A 248 -5.19 -19.82 14.32
C LEU A 248 -6.17 -20.98 14.05
N PRO A 249 -6.17 -21.55 12.82
CA PRO A 249 -6.85 -22.81 12.57
C PRO A 249 -6.39 -23.85 13.58
N ALA A 250 -7.32 -24.68 14.07
CA ALA A 250 -6.93 -25.82 14.88
C ALA A 250 -5.88 -26.65 14.10
N PRO A 251 -4.79 -27.10 14.75
CA PRO A 251 -3.82 -27.95 14.08
C PRO A 251 -4.54 -29.19 13.54
N PRO A 252 -4.19 -29.68 12.34
CA PRO A 252 -4.75 -30.93 11.84
C PRO A 252 -4.52 -32.03 12.89
N ALA A 253 -5.51 -32.91 13.07
CA ALA A 253 -5.37 -34.03 13.99
C ALA A 253 -4.07 -34.76 13.66
N GLY A 254 -3.16 -34.83 14.64
CA GLY A 254 -1.88 -35.51 14.45
C GLY A 254 -2.13 -36.94 13.97
N SER A 255 -1.26 -37.44 13.09
CA SER A 255 -1.31 -38.86 12.71
C SER A 255 -1.40 -39.70 13.98
N PRO A 256 -2.33 -40.67 14.04
CA PRO A 256 -2.41 -41.54 15.21
C PRO A 256 -1.03 -42.17 15.47
N PRO A 257 -0.65 -42.40 16.74
CA PRO A 257 0.65 -42.98 17.05
C PRO A 257 0.85 -44.28 16.26
N ALA A 258 2.07 -44.47 15.74
CA ALA A 258 2.44 -45.69 15.05
C ALA A 258 2.16 -46.88 15.96
N ARG A 259 1.27 -47.79 15.54
CA ARG A 259 1.00 -49.03 16.26
C ARG A 259 2.07 -50.04 15.86
N THR A 260 2.91 -50.47 16.80
CA THR A 260 3.75 -51.65 16.63
C THR A 260 2.85 -52.89 16.53
N ARG A 261 3.04 -53.71 15.50
CA ARG A 261 2.51 -55.08 15.45
C ARG A 261 3.47 -56.03 16.14
#